data_AF-A0A244CQZ1-F1
#
_entry.id   AF-A0A244CQZ1-F1
#
_cell.length_a   1.000
_cell.length_b   1.000
_cell.length_c   1.000
_cell.angle_alpha   90.00
_cell.angle_beta   90.00
_cell.angle_gamma   90.00
#
_symmetry.space_group_name_H-M   'P 1'
#
loop_
_entity.id
_entity.type
_entity.pdbx_description
1 polymer ?
#
loop_
_entity_poly.entity_id
_entity_poly.type
_entity_poly.pdbx_seq_one_letter_code
_entity_poly.pdbx_strand_id
1 'polypeptide(L)'
;MKNLLTVTLISVSLLGCASTTMSSKERNTSYAQYVKGENLSSKDKITSFKYDGWKSLSDNYLIITTIQKDDYLIETKGKCVNLNDSISIKLNRSSNSSLDKFGDTITPISSSTEDYITTNCHIKSIYPISDKQVDYLVNIGQSVQKQS
;
A
#
# COMPACT_ATOMS: atom_id res chain seq x y z
N MET A 1 68.04 -6.40 -24.52
CA MET A 1 67.23 -5.56 -23.61
C MET A 1 66.20 -4.78 -24.44
N LYS A 2 64.92 -5.06 -24.23
CA LYS A 2 63.70 -4.28 -24.56
C LYS A 2 62.53 -5.23 -24.25
N ASN A 3 61.89 -5.12 -23.09
CA ASN A 3 60.73 -4.26 -22.79
C ASN A 3 59.59 -4.56 -23.79
N LEU A 4 58.37 -4.94 -23.41
CA LEU A 4 57.62 -4.68 -22.19
C LEU A 4 56.47 -5.72 -22.11
N LEU A 5 56.13 -6.15 -20.90
CA LEU A 5 54.95 -6.96 -20.57
C LEU A 5 53.65 -6.21 -20.90
N THR A 6 52.71 -6.84 -21.59
CA THR A 6 51.32 -6.39 -21.69
C THR A 6 50.41 -7.47 -21.11
N VAL A 7 50.02 -7.30 -19.86
CA VAL A 7 48.98 -8.07 -19.18
C VAL A 7 47.66 -7.35 -19.43
N THR A 8 46.80 -7.94 -20.27
CA THR A 8 45.45 -7.42 -20.53
C THR A 8 44.53 -7.86 -19.39
N LEU A 9 44.26 -6.94 -18.47
CA LEU A 9 43.32 -7.11 -17.38
C LEU A 9 41.89 -6.98 -17.93
N ILE A 10 41.17 -8.11 -18.03
CA ILE A 10 39.75 -8.13 -18.42
C ILE A 10 38.93 -7.78 -17.17
N SER A 11 38.51 -6.51 -17.05
CA SER A 11 37.55 -6.08 -16.03
C SER A 11 36.14 -6.52 -16.41
N VAL A 12 35.67 -7.62 -15.81
CA VAL A 12 34.27 -8.04 -15.85
C VAL A 12 33.48 -7.09 -14.94
N SER A 13 32.86 -6.07 -15.52
CA SER A 13 31.89 -5.23 -14.84
C SER A 13 30.63 -6.05 -14.54
N LEU A 14 30.52 -6.53 -13.29
CA LEU A 14 29.29 -7.07 -12.72
C LEU A 14 28.26 -5.93 -12.66
N LEU A 15 27.32 -5.89 -13.61
CA LEU A 15 26.09 -5.14 -13.47
C LEU A 15 25.28 -5.82 -12.35
N GLY A 16 25.52 -5.41 -11.11
CA GLY A 16 24.68 -5.80 -9.99
C GLY A 16 23.27 -5.30 -10.25
N CYS A 17 22.31 -6.23 -10.40
CA CYS A 17 20.88 -5.90 -10.39
C CYS A 17 20.56 -5.30 -9.02
N ALA A 18 20.65 -3.98 -8.90
CA ALA A 18 20.11 -3.25 -7.77
C ALA A 18 18.58 -3.42 -7.84
N SER A 19 18.06 -4.33 -7.02
CA SER A 19 16.63 -4.46 -6.79
C SER A 19 16.18 -3.19 -6.08
N THR A 20 15.72 -2.20 -6.85
CA THR A 20 15.20 -0.95 -6.30
C THR A 20 13.73 -1.17 -5.96
N THR A 21 13.41 -1.15 -4.67
CA THR A 21 12.02 -1.10 -4.23
C THR A 21 11.48 0.31 -4.49
N MET A 22 10.21 0.41 -4.84
CA MET A 22 9.57 1.71 -5.07
C MET A 22 9.56 2.55 -3.78
N SER A 23 9.86 3.83 -3.91
CA SER A 23 9.63 4.81 -2.85
C SER A 23 8.13 4.92 -2.52
N SER A 24 7.77 5.38 -1.32
CA SER A 24 6.37 5.55 -0.92
C SER A 24 5.59 6.47 -1.88
N LYS A 25 6.26 7.48 -2.46
CA LYS A 25 5.65 8.39 -3.45
C LYS A 25 5.35 7.68 -4.77
N GLU A 26 6.26 6.83 -5.23
CA GLU A 26 6.05 6.03 -6.45
C GLU A 26 4.92 5.03 -6.24
N ARG A 27 4.88 4.32 -5.10
CA ARG A 27 3.76 3.40 -4.78
C ARG A 27 2.42 4.12 -4.80
N ASN A 28 2.32 5.28 -4.13
CA ASN A 28 1.10 6.09 -4.12
C ASN A 28 0.67 6.52 -5.53
N THR A 29 1.63 6.86 -6.38
CA THR A 29 1.37 7.23 -7.77
C THR A 29 0.84 6.02 -8.55
N SER A 30 1.45 4.84 -8.37
CA SER A 30 1.02 3.60 -8.99
C SER A 30 -0.41 3.20 -8.60
N TYR A 31 -0.79 3.32 -7.32
CA TYR A 31 -2.17 3.07 -6.88
C TYR A 31 -3.16 4.05 -7.52
N ALA A 32 -2.83 5.35 -7.55
CA ALA A 32 -3.67 6.35 -8.19
C ALA A 32 -3.82 6.13 -9.70
N GLN A 33 -2.75 5.68 -10.37
CA GLN A 33 -2.78 5.32 -11.79
C GLN A 33 -3.62 4.06 -12.02
N TYR A 34 -3.48 3.04 -11.16
CA TYR A 34 -4.26 1.81 -11.25
C TYR A 34 -5.76 2.07 -11.11
N VAL A 35 -6.17 2.85 -10.10
CA VAL A 35 -7.57 3.26 -9.91
C VAL A 35 -8.14 3.90 -11.17
N LYS A 36 -7.36 4.76 -11.84
CA LYS A 36 -7.76 5.41 -13.09
C LYS A 36 -7.77 4.44 -14.28
N GLY A 37 -6.75 3.61 -14.42
CA GLY A 37 -6.58 2.68 -15.53
C GLY A 37 -7.64 1.60 -15.56
N GLU A 38 -7.99 1.05 -14.40
CA GLU A 38 -9.06 0.07 -14.23
C GLU A 38 -10.45 0.70 -14.11
N ASN A 39 -10.54 2.03 -14.14
CA ASN A 39 -11.77 2.80 -14.00
C ASN A 39 -12.60 2.38 -12.76
N LEU A 40 -11.92 2.25 -11.61
CA LEU A 40 -12.57 1.80 -10.38
C LEU A 40 -13.60 2.85 -9.91
N SER A 41 -14.84 2.40 -9.72
CA SER A 41 -15.92 3.25 -9.25
C SER A 41 -15.91 3.34 -7.73
N SER A 42 -15.73 4.55 -7.18
CA SER A 42 -15.82 4.78 -5.74
C SER A 42 -17.27 4.70 -5.28
N LYS A 43 -17.49 4.04 -4.14
CA LYS A 43 -18.71 4.14 -3.35
C LYS A 43 -18.57 5.22 -2.29
N ASP A 44 -19.70 5.79 -1.89
CA ASP A 44 -19.77 6.69 -0.73
C ASP A 44 -19.77 5.92 0.58
N LYS A 45 -20.39 4.72 0.57
CA LYS A 45 -20.65 3.91 1.75
C LYS A 45 -20.66 2.42 1.45
N ILE A 46 -20.21 1.63 2.41
CA ILE A 46 -20.45 0.18 2.49
C ILE A 46 -21.64 -0.03 3.45
N THR A 47 -22.78 -0.56 2.99
CA THR A 47 -24.05 -0.60 3.75
C THR A 47 -24.31 -1.90 4.53
N SER A 48 -23.36 -2.83 4.54
CA SER A 48 -23.41 -4.08 5.33
C SER A 48 -22.02 -4.46 5.82
N PHE A 49 -21.31 -3.46 6.31
CA PHE A 49 -19.92 -3.58 6.69
C PHE A 49 -19.78 -4.29 8.04
N LYS A 50 -19.18 -5.48 8.01
CA LYS A 50 -18.64 -6.14 9.19
C LYS A 50 -17.15 -6.34 8.98
N TYR A 51 -16.34 -5.74 9.84
CA TYR A 51 -14.89 -5.78 9.73
C TYR A 51 -14.33 -7.19 9.97
N ASP A 52 -13.39 -7.63 9.14
CA ASP A 52 -12.66 -8.90 9.28
C ASP A 52 -11.16 -8.66 9.35
N GLY A 53 -10.63 -7.82 8.44
CA GLY A 53 -9.19 -7.57 8.37
C GLY A 53 -8.83 -6.34 7.56
N TRP A 54 -7.54 -6.08 7.52
CA TRP A 54 -6.97 -4.99 6.77
C TRP A 54 -5.55 -5.34 6.29
N LYS A 55 -5.06 -4.60 5.31
CA LYS A 55 -3.67 -4.68 4.84
C LYS A 55 -3.19 -3.30 4.43
N SER A 56 -2.04 -2.88 4.95
CA SER A 56 -1.39 -1.67 4.46
C SER A 56 -0.86 -1.87 3.04
N LEU A 57 -1.05 -0.87 2.17
CA LEU A 57 -0.37 -0.76 0.88
C LEU A 57 0.64 0.41 0.89
N SER A 58 0.26 1.51 1.54
CA SER A 58 1.11 2.68 1.79
C SER A 58 0.51 3.58 2.86
N ASP A 59 1.14 4.73 3.11
CA ASP A 59 0.57 5.75 3.99
C ASP A 59 -0.69 6.42 3.42
N ASN A 60 -1.10 6.12 2.18
CA ASN A 60 -2.29 6.70 1.56
C ASN A 60 -3.35 5.66 1.19
N TYR A 61 -2.96 4.39 1.14
CA TYR A 61 -3.79 3.31 0.64
C TYR A 61 -3.70 2.10 1.57
N LEU A 62 -4.86 1.51 1.81
CA LEU A 62 -5.00 0.25 2.52
C LEU A 62 -6.13 -0.56 1.90
N ILE A 63 -6.12 -1.87 2.14
CA ILE A 63 -7.26 -2.74 1.84
C ILE A 63 -7.98 -3.02 3.15
N ILE A 64 -9.31 -2.97 3.12
CA ILE A 64 -10.17 -3.45 4.20
C ILE A 64 -10.98 -4.63 3.67
N THR A 65 -11.03 -5.70 4.46
CA THR A 65 -11.76 -6.94 4.17
C THR A 65 -12.95 -7.05 5.11
N THR A 66 -14.11 -7.44 4.57
CA THR A 66 -15.31 -7.72 5.36
C THR A 66 -15.38 -9.19 5.78
N ILE A 67 -16.25 -9.51 6.74
CA ILE A 67 -16.51 -10.90 7.15
C ILE A 67 -17.03 -11.74 5.97
N GLN A 68 -17.74 -11.10 5.02
CA GLN A 68 -18.21 -11.73 3.79
C GLN A 68 -17.11 -11.93 2.75
N LYS A 69 -15.86 -11.55 3.06
CA LYS A 69 -14.70 -11.60 2.15
C LYS A 69 -14.83 -10.66 0.95
N ASP A 70 -15.57 -9.57 1.12
CA ASP A 70 -15.52 -8.47 0.17
C ASP A 70 -14.33 -7.56 0.52
N ASP A 71 -13.50 -7.28 -0.47
CA ASP A 71 -12.35 -6.40 -0.33
C ASP A 71 -12.61 -5.00 -0.90
N TYR A 72 -12.08 -4.00 -0.20
CA TYR A 72 -12.19 -2.60 -0.56
C TYR A 72 -10.83 -1.92 -0.49
N LEU A 73 -10.40 -1.33 -1.60
CA LEU A 73 -9.29 -0.37 -1.59
C LEU A 73 -9.79 0.94 -1.00
N ILE A 74 -9.14 1.38 0.08
CA ILE A 74 -9.43 2.63 0.76
C ILE A 74 -8.30 3.61 0.45
N GLU A 75 -8.66 4.79 -0.05
CA GLU A 75 -7.76 5.93 -0.17
C GLU A 75 -8.01 6.90 0.98
N THR A 76 -6.98 7.39 1.65
CA THR A 76 -7.08 8.40 2.70
C THR A 76 -6.91 9.82 2.14
N LYS A 77 -7.46 10.82 2.84
CA LYS A 77 -7.25 12.24 2.54
C LYS A 77 -5.83 12.65 2.95
N GLY A 78 -4.90 12.54 2.00
CA GLY A 78 -3.48 12.84 2.26
C GLY A 78 -2.78 11.71 3.00
N LYS A 79 -1.56 11.98 3.48
CA LYS A 79 -0.73 10.98 4.15
C LYS A 79 -1.33 10.63 5.52
N CYS A 80 -1.60 9.35 5.75
CA CYS A 80 -1.94 8.78 7.04
C CYS A 80 -0.64 8.33 7.73
N VAL A 81 -0.20 9.11 8.72
CA VAL A 81 1.09 8.91 9.39
C VAL A 81 1.14 7.53 10.05
N ASN A 82 2.22 6.78 9.80
CA ASN A 82 2.49 5.45 10.34
C ASN A 82 1.50 4.35 9.93
N LEU A 83 0.64 4.58 8.94
CA LEU A 83 -0.26 3.53 8.46
C LEU A 83 0.52 2.31 7.96
N ASN A 84 1.64 2.54 7.25
CA ASN A 84 2.44 1.45 6.70
C ASN A 84 3.11 0.55 7.73
N ASP A 85 3.46 1.13 8.89
CA ASP A 85 4.23 0.45 9.93
C ASP A 85 3.35 0.06 11.13
N SER A 86 2.05 0.33 11.03
CA SER A 86 1.09 0.05 12.10
C SER A 86 0.80 -1.44 12.23
N ILE A 87 0.70 -1.91 13.48
CA ILE A 87 0.35 -3.31 13.78
C ILE A 87 -1.15 -3.55 13.70
N SER A 88 -1.96 -2.50 13.79
CA SER A 88 -3.41 -2.55 13.72
C SER A 88 -3.98 -1.19 13.33
N ILE A 89 -5.28 -1.15 13.04
CA ILE A 89 -6.04 0.07 12.82
C ILE A 89 -7.29 0.09 13.69
N LYS A 90 -7.70 1.27 14.11
CA LYS A 90 -9.03 1.54 14.65
C LYS A 90 -9.89 2.19 13.57
N LEU A 91 -11.07 1.62 13.31
CA LEU A 91 -12.10 2.25 12.50
C LEU A 91 -13.02 3.07 13.41
N ASN A 92 -12.95 4.40 13.30
CA ASN A 92 -13.86 5.30 14.01
C ASN A 92 -15.06 5.52 13.11
N ARG A 93 -16.13 4.75 13.37
CA ARG A 93 -17.32 4.70 12.53
C ARG A 93 -18.52 5.28 13.27
N SER A 94 -19.37 6.02 12.56
CA SER A 94 -20.64 6.46 13.12
C SER A 94 -21.66 5.33 13.28
N SER A 95 -21.46 4.20 12.58
CA SER A 95 -22.32 3.03 12.62
C SER A 95 -21.50 1.74 12.63
N ASN A 96 -22.02 0.72 13.31
CA ASN A 96 -21.36 -0.59 13.35
C ASN A 96 -21.57 -1.42 12.08
N SER A 97 -22.58 -1.08 11.27
CA SER A 97 -22.98 -1.81 10.05
C SER A 97 -22.57 -1.10 8.76
N SER A 98 -21.87 0.03 8.83
CA SER A 98 -21.40 0.74 7.65
C SER A 98 -20.01 1.33 7.80
N LEU A 99 -19.39 1.61 6.67
CA LEU A 99 -18.20 2.46 6.56
C LEU A 99 -18.49 3.56 5.54
N ASP A 100 -18.40 4.82 5.95
CA ASP A 100 -18.77 6.01 5.18
C ASP A 100 -17.57 6.92 4.94
N LYS A 101 -17.31 7.29 3.68
CA LYS A 101 -16.16 8.16 3.35
C LYS A 101 -16.27 9.58 3.90
N PHE A 102 -17.47 10.06 4.24
CA PHE A 102 -17.67 11.47 4.62
C PHE A 102 -17.43 11.74 6.10
N GLY A 103 -17.68 10.77 6.97
CA GLY A 103 -17.62 10.93 8.43
C GLY A 103 -16.65 9.99 9.14
N ASP A 104 -16.37 8.82 8.56
CA ASP A 104 -15.56 7.81 9.24
C ASP A 104 -14.06 8.04 9.01
N THR A 105 -13.27 7.63 9.99
CA THR A 105 -11.81 7.79 9.97
C THR A 105 -11.10 6.51 10.38
N ILE A 106 -9.84 6.40 9.94
CA ILE A 106 -8.93 5.32 10.29
C ILE A 106 -7.86 5.89 11.21
N THR A 107 -7.58 5.24 12.34
CA THR A 107 -6.46 5.58 13.22
C THR A 107 -5.48 4.42 13.21
N PRO A 108 -4.26 4.59 12.67
CA PRO A 108 -3.19 3.59 12.81
C PRO A 108 -2.80 3.41 14.27
N ILE A 109 -2.58 2.16 14.68
CA ILE A 109 -2.11 1.78 16.02
C ILE A 109 -0.70 1.22 15.87
N SER A 110 0.28 1.96 16.40
CA SER A 110 1.68 1.52 16.45
C SER A 110 1.95 0.64 17.68
N SER A 111 2.95 -0.24 17.59
CA SER A 111 3.42 -1.09 18.69
C SER A 111 4.41 -0.40 19.63
N SER A 112 4.95 0.74 19.22
CA SER A 112 5.96 1.50 19.97
C SER A 112 5.33 2.30 21.10
N THR A 113 5.90 2.19 22.30
CA THR A 113 5.55 2.94 23.53
C THR A 113 5.91 4.42 23.49
N GLU A 114 6.52 4.90 22.41
CA GLU A 114 6.73 6.34 22.20
C GLU A 114 5.42 6.97 21.77
N ASP A 115 5.10 8.15 22.29
CA ASP A 115 3.91 8.94 21.98
C ASP A 115 3.92 9.41 20.50
N TYR A 116 3.69 8.48 19.57
CA TYR A 116 3.40 8.83 18.20
C TYR A 116 2.03 9.50 18.18
N ILE A 117 1.98 10.71 17.64
CA ILE A 117 0.73 11.43 17.39
C ILE A 117 -0.09 10.59 16.40
N THR A 118 -0.98 9.75 16.92
CA THR A 118 -1.95 9.01 16.11
C THR A 118 -3.03 10.00 15.71
N THR A 119 -3.05 10.34 14.42
CA THR A 119 -4.05 11.25 13.86
C THR A 119 -5.13 10.45 13.15
N ASN A 120 -6.36 10.95 13.22
CA ASN A 120 -7.46 10.40 12.47
C ASN A 120 -7.25 10.69 10.98
N CYS A 121 -7.14 9.63 10.19
CA CYS A 121 -7.03 9.69 8.75
C CYS A 121 -8.43 9.62 8.15
N HIS A 122 -8.88 10.72 7.56
CA HIS A 122 -10.17 10.75 6.88
C HIS A 122 -10.14 9.91 5.61
N ILE A 123 -11.22 9.19 5.34
CA ILE A 123 -11.38 8.43 4.11
C ILE A 123 -11.65 9.42 2.96
N LYS A 124 -10.99 9.22 1.83
CA LYS A 124 -11.21 9.96 0.59
C LYS A 124 -12.13 9.18 -0.34
N SER A 125 -11.82 7.91 -0.55
CA SER A 125 -12.55 7.05 -1.49
C SER A 125 -12.58 5.60 -1.00
N ILE A 126 -13.61 4.87 -1.43
CA ILE A 126 -13.84 3.46 -1.12
C ILE A 126 -14.11 2.75 -2.45
N TYR A 127 -13.18 1.93 -2.92
CA TYR A 127 -13.31 1.19 -4.18
C TYR A 127 -13.52 -0.29 -3.89
N PRO A 128 -14.66 -0.90 -4.26
CA PRO A 128 -14.78 -2.35 -4.26
C PRO A 128 -13.75 -2.95 -5.22
N ILE A 129 -13.07 -4.00 -4.80
CA ILE A 129 -12.05 -4.69 -5.59
C ILE A 129 -12.27 -6.21 -5.55
N SER A 130 -11.87 -6.89 -6.62
CA SER A 130 -11.86 -8.35 -6.71
C SER A 130 -10.54 -8.94 -6.21
N ASP A 131 -10.53 -10.23 -5.90
CA ASP A 131 -9.34 -10.98 -5.46
C ASP A 131 -8.14 -10.78 -6.39
N LYS A 132 -8.36 -10.82 -7.72
CA LYS A 132 -7.29 -10.56 -8.71
C LYS A 132 -6.70 -9.16 -8.58
N GLN A 133 -7.52 -8.17 -8.25
CA GLN A 133 -7.08 -6.79 -8.07
C GLN A 133 -6.37 -6.63 -6.72
N VAL A 134 -6.80 -7.34 -5.67
CA VAL A 134 -6.09 -7.43 -4.39
C VAL A 134 -4.68 -7.98 -4.61
N ASP A 135 -4.56 -9.12 -5.31
CA ASP A 135 -3.28 -9.74 -5.62
C ASP A 135 -2.37 -8.77 -6.38
N TYR A 136 -2.90 -8.10 -7.39
CA TYR A 136 -2.14 -7.08 -8.11
C TYR A 136 -1.67 -5.95 -7.20
N LEU A 137 -2.59 -5.32 -6.45
CA LEU A 137 -2.33 -4.16 -5.59
C LEU A 137 -1.28 -4.45 -4.51
N VAL A 138 -1.33 -5.63 -3.89
CA VAL A 138 -0.38 -6.05 -2.85
C VAL A 138 1.04 -6.21 -3.42
N ASN A 139 1.15 -6.59 -4.69
CA ASN A 139 2.42 -6.81 -5.37
C ASN A 139 2.94 -5.57 -6.09
N ILE A 140 2.21 -4.46 -6.14
CA ILE A 140 2.71 -3.20 -6.72
C ILE A 140 3.96 -2.75 -5.97
N GLY A 141 5.07 -2.65 -6.70
CA GLY A 141 6.34 -2.16 -6.16
C GLY A 141 7.12 -3.19 -5.33
N GLN A 142 6.63 -4.43 -5.21
CA GLN A 142 7.48 -5.54 -4.78
C GLN A 142 8.43 -5.88 -5.92
N SER A 143 9.73 -6.00 -5.61
CA SER A 143 10.71 -6.47 -6.59
C SER A 143 10.30 -7.84 -7.08
N VAL A 144 10.11 -8.01 -8.39
CA VAL A 144 9.94 -9.32 -9.01
C VAL A 144 11.20 -10.12 -8.72
N GLN A 145 11.20 -10.94 -7.67
CA GLN A 145 12.18 -12.01 -7.57
C GLN A 145 11.85 -12.96 -8.71
N LYS A 146 12.55 -12.77 -9.83
CA LYS A 146 12.55 -13.68 -10.95
C LYS A 146 13.13 -14.98 -10.41
N GLN A 147 12.25 -15.91 -10.06
CA GLN A 147 12.61 -17.24 -9.61
C GLN A 147 13.42 -17.89 -10.73
N SER A 148 14.70 -18.15 -10.43
CA SER A 148 15.64 -18.83 -11.32
C SER A 148 15.25 -20.29 -11.53
#